data_AF-A0A4Q1TK03-F1
#
_entry.id   AF-A0A4Q1TK03-F1
#
_cell.length_a   1.000
_cell.length_b   1.000
_cell.length_c   1.000
_cell.angle_alpha   90.00
_cell.angle_beta   90.00
_cell.angle_gamma   90.00
#
_symmetry.space_group_name_H-M   'P 1'
#
loop_
_entity.id
_entity.type
_entity.pdbx_description
1 polymer ?
#
loop_
_entity_poly.entity_id
_entity_poly.type
_entity_poly.pdbx_seq_one_letter_code
_entity_poly.pdbx_strand_id
1 'polypeptide(L)'
;MSYEAYYADTAQILHEQRCQHDYCQLHLKGRWHFFFNWLTAKVKKAKFRLQSIDGYCHLFKRLYPAHACPSTPTVYRYLDRGLLPLDNTILPEKLRRHIKHAGRHRDRRNKRLAGTSIEQRPQAVNERKTFG
;
A
#
# COMPACT_ATOMS: atom_id res chain seq x y z
N MET A 1 -12.15 32.78 -31.92
CA MET A 1 -12.89 32.03 -30.89
C MET A 1 -12.03 30.87 -30.46
N SER A 2 -11.61 30.80 -29.20
CA SER A 2 -10.82 29.68 -28.67
C SER A 2 -11.78 28.54 -28.31
N TYR A 3 -11.51 27.36 -28.84
CA TYR A 3 -12.25 26.14 -28.54
C TYR A 3 -11.57 25.42 -27.37
N GLU A 4 -12.26 25.31 -26.23
CA GLU A 4 -11.83 24.48 -25.10
C GLU A 4 -12.55 23.14 -25.16
N ALA A 5 -11.81 22.06 -25.39
CA ALA A 5 -12.34 20.70 -25.36
C ALA A 5 -12.18 20.11 -23.95
N TYR A 6 -13.28 19.60 -23.38
CA TYR A 6 -13.26 18.88 -22.11
C TYR A 6 -12.90 17.41 -22.34
N TYR A 7 -11.81 16.96 -21.71
CA TYR A 7 -11.33 15.58 -21.82
C TYR A 7 -11.53 14.86 -20.48
N ALA A 8 -12.61 14.08 -20.37
CA ALA A 8 -12.97 13.35 -19.15
C ALA A 8 -11.88 12.36 -18.69
N ASP A 9 -11.15 11.78 -19.64
CA ASP A 9 -10.15 10.74 -19.37
C ASP A 9 -8.80 11.29 -18.89
N THR A 10 -8.60 12.61 -18.88
CA THR A 10 -7.33 13.23 -18.47
C THR A 10 -6.91 12.82 -17.06
N ALA A 11 -7.85 12.82 -16.12
CA ALA A 11 -7.58 12.42 -14.74
C ALA A 11 -7.17 10.94 -14.65
N GLN A 12 -7.82 10.07 -15.43
CA GLN A 12 -7.53 8.63 -15.46
C GLN A 12 -6.15 8.35 -16.09
N ILE A 13 -5.86 8.98 -17.22
CA ILE A 13 -4.55 8.87 -17.90
C ILE A 13 -3.43 9.34 -16.98
N LEU A 14 -3.60 10.48 -16.29
CA LEU A 14 -2.60 10.99 -15.36
C LEU A 14 -2.43 10.07 -14.13
N HIS A 15 -3.51 9.45 -13.65
CA HIS A 15 -3.44 8.47 -12.57
C HIS A 15 -2.65 7.24 -13.01
N GLU A 16 -2.96 6.67 -14.17
CA GLU A 16 -2.26 5.51 -14.73
C GLU A 16 -0.78 5.81 -15.01
N GLN A 17 -0.46 6.99 -15.55
CA GLN A 17 0.93 7.44 -15.73
C GLN A 17 1.70 7.52 -14.40
N ARG A 18 1.07 8.01 -13.31
CA ARG A 18 1.68 8.01 -11.98
C ARG A 18 1.80 6.59 -11.41
N CYS A 19 0.86 5.70 -11.69
CA CYS A 19 0.96 4.30 -11.29
C CYS A 19 2.08 3.56 -12.03
N GLN A 20 2.35 3.91 -13.29
CA GLN A 20 3.48 3.39 -14.07
C GLN A 20 4.82 4.02 -13.67
N HIS A 21 4.80 5.20 -13.05
CA HIS A 21 6.00 5.84 -12.54
C HIS A 21 6.58 5.04 -11.37
N ASP A 22 7.81 4.54 -11.53
CA ASP A 22 8.47 3.72 -10.52
C ASP A 22 9.03 4.56 -9.38
N TYR A 23 8.11 5.12 -8.57
CA TYR A 23 8.43 5.78 -7.31
C TYR A 23 9.24 4.88 -6.36
N CYS A 24 9.16 3.56 -6.53
CA CYS A 24 9.90 2.62 -5.69
C CYS A 24 11.40 2.67 -6.01
N GLN A 25 11.76 2.64 -7.30
CA GLN A 25 13.15 2.83 -7.73
C GLN A 25 13.69 4.21 -7.38
N LEU A 26 12.89 5.27 -7.51
CA LEU A 26 13.32 6.63 -7.15
C LEU A 26 13.64 6.77 -5.65
N HIS A 27 12.81 6.21 -4.78
CA HIS A 27 13.08 6.26 -3.33
C HIS A 27 14.18 5.28 -2.90
N LEU A 28 14.30 4.13 -3.57
CA LEU A 28 15.35 3.15 -3.33
C LEU A 28 16.73 3.72 -3.68
N LYS A 29 16.86 4.37 -4.84
CA LYS A 29 18.11 4.96 -5.34
C LYS A 29 18.35 6.40 -4.86
N GLY A 30 17.31 7.09 -4.40
CA GLY A 30 17.36 8.47 -3.92
C GLY A 30 17.27 8.54 -2.39
N ARG A 31 16.16 9.10 -1.88
CA ARG A 31 15.99 9.51 -0.48
C ARG A 31 16.41 8.47 0.57
N TRP A 32 16.16 7.18 0.36
CA TRP A 32 16.41 6.13 1.35
C TRP A 32 17.57 5.20 1.00
N HIS A 33 18.37 5.53 -0.01
CA HIS A 33 19.48 4.66 -0.45
C HIS A 33 20.46 4.36 0.70
N PHE A 34 20.77 5.37 1.52
CA PHE A 34 21.70 5.23 2.64
C PHE A 34 21.16 4.27 3.70
N PHE A 35 19.86 4.36 4.01
CA PHE A 35 19.19 3.42 4.91
C PHE A 35 19.27 1.99 4.40
N PHE A 36 18.97 1.74 3.13
CA PHE A 36 18.96 0.38 2.59
C PHE A 36 20.35 -0.23 2.49
N ASN A 37 21.37 0.57 2.15
CA ASN A 37 22.76 0.12 2.16
C ASN A 37 23.22 -0.22 3.58
N TRP A 38 22.90 0.66 4.54
CA TRP A 38 23.19 0.42 5.95
C TRP A 38 22.49 -0.84 6.48
N LEU A 39 21.19 -1.00 6.17
CA LEU A 39 20.39 -2.15 6.57
C LEU A 39 21.00 -3.44 6.00
N THR A 40 21.32 -3.46 4.71
CA THR A 40 21.95 -4.61 4.05
C THR A 40 23.28 -4.97 4.69
N ALA A 41 24.13 -3.98 4.96
CA ALA A 41 25.42 -4.20 5.62
C ALA A 41 25.27 -4.70 7.06
N LYS A 42 24.32 -4.16 7.82
CA LYS A 42 24.04 -4.57 9.21
C LYS A 42 23.48 -5.98 9.29
N VAL A 43 22.52 -6.31 8.42
CA VAL A 43 21.93 -7.66 8.35
C VAL A 43 22.99 -8.69 7.95
N LYS A 44 23.88 -8.38 7.00
CA LYS A 44 24.96 -9.29 6.57
C LYS A 44 26.06 -9.48 7.62
N LYS A 45 26.47 -8.43 8.33
CA LYS A 45 27.55 -8.49 9.32
C LYS A 45 27.15 -9.16 10.63
N ALA A 46 25.88 -9.04 11.01
CA ALA A 46 25.43 -9.57 12.27
C ALA A 46 25.09 -11.05 12.13
N LYS A 47 25.72 -11.91 12.96
CA LYS A 47 25.18 -13.25 13.30
C LYS A 47 23.77 -13.19 13.94
N PHE A 48 23.21 -11.99 14.14
CA PHE A 48 22.02 -11.72 14.93
C PHE A 48 20.73 -11.89 14.14
N ARG A 49 20.08 -13.04 14.39
CA ARG A 49 18.63 -13.12 14.51
C ARG A 49 18.24 -12.41 15.81
N LEU A 50 17.50 -11.29 15.78
CA LEU A 50 16.53 -10.95 16.85
C LEU A 50 15.75 -9.64 16.61
N GLN A 51 16.27 -8.69 15.83
CA GLN A 51 15.62 -7.38 15.68
C GLN A 51 14.63 -7.34 14.52
N SER A 52 13.50 -6.69 14.75
CA SER A 52 12.50 -6.39 13.74
C SER A 52 12.97 -5.27 12.80
N ILE A 53 12.35 -5.13 11.62
CA ILE A 53 12.55 -3.95 10.76
C ILE A 53 12.32 -2.66 11.54
N ASP A 54 11.33 -2.65 12.43
CA ASP A 54 11.01 -1.50 13.25
C ASP A 54 12.17 -1.11 14.16
N GLY A 55 12.79 -2.11 14.81
CA GLY A 55 14.01 -1.94 15.59
C GLY A 55 15.16 -1.36 14.76
N TYR A 56 15.33 -1.80 13.50
CA TYR A 56 16.32 -1.22 12.59
C TYR A 56 15.99 0.23 12.21
N CYS A 57 14.72 0.55 11.93
CA CYS A 57 14.29 1.93 11.67
C CYS A 57 14.58 2.85 12.87
N HIS A 58 14.27 2.40 14.09
CA HIS A 58 14.55 3.14 15.32
C HIS A 58 16.06 3.32 15.56
N LEU A 59 16.84 2.24 15.40
CA LEU A 59 18.30 2.29 15.55
C LEU A 59 18.93 3.24 14.53
N PHE A 60 18.48 3.18 13.28
CA PHE A 60 18.97 4.06 12.23
C PHE A 60 18.69 5.53 12.54
N LYS A 61 17.46 5.86 12.94
CA LYS A 61 17.09 7.24 13.34
C LYS A 61 17.96 7.74 14.50
N ARG A 62 18.31 6.88 15.46
CA ARG A 62 19.19 7.23 16.58
C ARG A 62 20.63 7.48 16.14
N LEU A 63 21.15 6.68 15.20
CA LEU A 63 22.53 6.78 14.73
C LEU A 63 22.73 7.87 13.67
N TYR A 64 21.72 8.11 12.84
CA TYR A 64 21.78 8.99 11.68
C TYR A 64 20.56 9.92 11.63
N PRO A 65 20.41 10.85 12.58
CA PRO A 65 19.24 11.74 12.66
C PRO A 65 19.09 12.65 11.44
N ALA A 66 20.19 13.00 10.76
CA ALA A 66 20.18 13.82 9.55
C ALA A 66 19.71 13.06 8.29
N HIS A 67 19.65 11.73 8.33
CA HIS A 67 19.32 10.91 7.17
C HIS A 67 17.85 10.51 7.17
N ALA A 68 17.24 10.52 5.98
CA ALA A 68 15.86 10.08 5.83
C ALA A 68 15.75 8.57 6.07
N CYS A 69 14.76 8.18 6.88
CA CYS A 69 14.45 6.79 7.20
C CYS A 69 13.05 6.43 6.66
N PRO A 70 12.89 5.31 5.95
CA PRO A 70 11.57 4.81 5.56
C PRO A 70 10.76 4.36 6.77
N SER A 71 9.44 4.31 6.61
CA SER A 71 8.57 3.66 7.58
C SER A 71 8.67 2.13 7.48
N THR A 72 8.48 1.43 8.59
CA THR A 72 8.45 -0.04 8.68
C THR A 72 7.62 -0.73 7.57
N PRO A 73 6.36 -0.33 7.30
CA PRO A 73 5.57 -0.95 6.20
C PRO A 73 6.16 -0.69 4.81
N THR A 74 6.88 0.42 4.61
CA THR A 74 7.55 0.71 3.35
C THR A 74 8.67 -0.28 3.09
N VAL A 75 9.50 -0.54 4.10
CA VAL A 75 10.60 -1.51 3.96
C VAL A 75 10.03 -2.90 3.66
N TYR A 76 8.98 -3.33 4.37
CA TYR A 76 8.32 -4.61 4.06
C TYR A 76 7.78 -4.67 2.64
N ARG A 77 7.13 -3.60 2.15
CA ARG A 77 6.64 -3.52 0.77
C ARG A 77 7.76 -3.69 -0.25
N TYR A 78 8.96 -3.18 0.03
CA TYR A 78 10.10 -3.26 -0.87
C TYR A 78 10.72 -4.67 -0.85
N LEU A 79 10.78 -5.31 0.32
CA LEU A 79 11.17 -6.72 0.46
C LEU A 79 10.19 -7.64 -0.27
N ASP A 80 8.88 -7.42 -0.12
CA ASP A 80 7.84 -8.24 -0.78
C ASP A 80 7.85 -8.11 -2.30
N ARG A 81 8.32 -6.96 -2.82
CA ARG A 81 8.54 -6.73 -4.25
C ARG A 81 9.90 -7.25 -4.74
N GLY A 82 10.75 -7.78 -3.87
CA GLY A 82 12.11 -8.23 -4.23
C GLY A 82 13.06 -7.11 -4.67
N LEU A 83 12.79 -5.86 -4.27
CA LEU A 83 13.58 -4.69 -4.66
C LEU A 83 14.87 -4.51 -3.85
N LEU A 84 15.03 -5.29 -2.79
CA LEU A 84 16.18 -5.24 -1.88
C LEU A 84 16.95 -6.56 -1.97
N PRO A 85 18.28 -6.54 -1.78
CA PRO A 85 19.11 -7.75 -1.76
C PRO A 85 18.97 -8.51 -0.43
N LEU A 86 17.76 -8.51 0.15
CA LEU A 86 17.41 -9.05 1.45
C LEU A 86 16.12 -9.84 1.30
N ASP A 87 16.11 -11.07 1.82
CA ASP A 87 14.91 -11.90 1.83
C ASP A 87 14.14 -11.76 3.15
N ASN A 88 12.82 -11.92 3.07
CA ASN A 88 11.95 -12.02 4.23
C ASN A 88 12.34 -13.19 5.18
N THR A 89 13.07 -14.18 4.68
CA THR A 89 13.58 -15.34 5.45
C THR A 89 14.62 -14.95 6.49
N ILE A 90 15.36 -13.86 6.25
CA ILE A 90 16.43 -13.38 7.13
C ILE A 90 15.85 -12.62 8.34
N LEU A 91 14.57 -12.22 8.28
CA LEU A 91 13.86 -11.46 9.30
C LEU A 91 13.01 -12.38 10.21
N PRO A 92 13.48 -12.73 11.42
CA PRO A 92 12.82 -13.74 12.26
C PRO A 92 11.40 -13.35 12.70
N GLU A 93 11.08 -12.06 12.79
CA GLU A 93 9.75 -11.60 13.21
C GLU A 93 8.67 -11.70 12.13
N LYS A 94 9.03 -11.62 10.84
CA LYS A 94 8.02 -11.61 9.78
C LYS A 94 7.33 -12.98 9.67
N LEU A 95 8.13 -14.05 9.67
CA LEU A 95 7.63 -15.42 9.53
C LEU A 95 6.93 -15.94 10.79
N ARG A 96 7.16 -15.35 11.97
CA ARG A 96 6.45 -15.71 13.21
C ARG A 96 5.02 -15.20 13.27
N ARG A 97 4.69 -14.17 12.48
CA ARG A 97 3.32 -13.65 12.43
C ARG A 97 2.46 -14.61 11.61
N HIS A 98 1.60 -15.35 12.30
CA HIS A 98 0.49 -16.05 11.67
C HIS A 98 -0.35 -15.03 10.88
N ILE A 99 -0.25 -15.07 9.56
CA ILE A 99 -1.10 -14.26 8.70
C ILE A 99 -2.51 -14.81 8.86
N LYS A 100 -3.35 -14.07 9.57
CA LYS A 100 -4.79 -14.32 9.53
C LYS A 100 -5.21 -13.95 8.11
N HIS A 101 -5.19 -14.94 7.21
CA HIS A 101 -5.85 -14.78 5.92
C HIS A 101 -7.24 -14.21 6.22
N ALA A 102 -7.72 -13.29 5.40
CA ALA A 102 -9.16 -13.10 5.29
C ALA A 102 -9.68 -14.47 4.82
N GLY A 103 -9.93 -15.38 5.77
CA GLY A 103 -10.37 -16.73 5.46
C GLY A 103 -11.57 -16.61 4.55
N ARG A 104 -11.75 -17.59 3.65
CA ARG A 104 -12.87 -17.69 2.69
C ARG A 104 -14.01 -16.85 3.22
N HIS A 105 -14.25 -15.68 2.62
CA HIS A 105 -15.27 -14.74 3.07
C HIS A 105 -16.51 -15.59 3.29
N ARG A 106 -16.85 -15.88 4.57
CA ARG A 106 -17.99 -16.71 4.86
C ARG A 106 -19.14 -15.84 4.43
N ASP A 107 -19.71 -16.16 3.29
CA ASP A 107 -20.88 -15.44 2.81
C ASP A 107 -21.90 -15.49 3.92
N ARG A 108 -22.16 -14.31 4.49
CA ARG A 108 -23.14 -14.16 5.54
C ARG A 108 -24.47 -14.61 4.92
N ARG A 109 -25.07 -15.68 5.44
CA ARG A 109 -26.35 -16.20 4.93
C ARG A 109 -27.43 -15.11 4.92
N ASN A 110 -27.33 -14.17 5.86
CA ASN A 110 -28.23 -13.03 5.99
C ASN A 110 -27.58 -11.74 5.45
N LYS A 111 -27.41 -11.64 4.13
CA LYS A 111 -27.14 -10.34 3.49
C LYS A 111 -28.46 -9.60 3.32
N ARG A 112 -28.54 -8.34 3.76
CA ARG A 112 -29.65 -7.46 3.37
C ARG A 112 -29.58 -7.29 1.85
N LEU A 113 -30.61 -7.72 1.13
CA LEU A 113 -30.72 -7.46 -0.30
C LEU A 113 -30.89 -5.95 -0.47
N ALA A 114 -30.01 -5.32 -1.24
CA ALA A 114 -30.28 -3.97 -1.74
C ALA A 114 -31.54 -4.07 -2.61
N GLY A 115 -32.44 -3.09 -2.51
CA GLY A 115 -33.62 -3.02 -3.37
C GLY A 115 -33.25 -2.94 -4.85
N THR A 116 -34.25 -2.98 -5.72
CA THR A 116 -34.09 -2.79 -7.16
C THR A 116 -33.50 -1.42 -7.50
N SER A 117 -32.89 -1.31 -8.68
CA SER A 117 -32.33 -0.05 -9.18
C SER A 117 -33.39 1.07 -9.17
N ILE A 118 -32.95 2.31 -8.99
CA ILE A 118 -33.81 3.50 -9.08
C ILE A 118 -34.50 3.58 -10.45
N GLU A 119 -33.86 3.10 -11.51
CA GLU A 119 -34.42 3.07 -12.87
C GLU A 119 -35.59 2.09 -13.01
N GLN A 120 -35.62 1.05 -12.19
CA GLN A 120 -36.68 0.03 -12.18
C GLN A 120 -37.86 0.41 -11.29
N ARG A 121 -37.83 1.60 -10.66
CA ARG A 121 -38.92 2.02 -9.78
C ARG A 121 -40.17 2.35 -10.60
N PRO A 122 -41.38 2.05 -10.09
CA PRO A 122 -42.62 2.41 -10.76
C PRO A 122 -42.72 3.93 -10.97
N GLN A 123 -43.21 4.37 -12.14
CA GLN A 123 -43.35 5.79 -12.45
C GLN A 123 -44.24 6.55 -11.45
N ALA A 124 -45.24 5.87 -10.87
CA ALA A 124 -46.11 6.42 -9.84
C ALA A 124 -45.35 6.95 -8.60
N VAL A 125 -44.16 6.42 -8.32
CA VAL A 125 -43.30 6.88 -7.20
C VAL A 125 -42.65 8.24 -7.51
N ASN A 126 -42.42 8.57 -8.79
CA ASN A 126 -41.85 9.87 -9.18
C ASN A 126 -42.79 11.02 -8.86
N GLU A 127 -44.11 10.79 -8.96
CA GLU A 127 -45.13 11.83 -8.84
C GLU A 127 -45.37 12.27 -7.39
N ARG A 128 -44.90 11.50 -6.39
CA ARG A 128 -45.02 11.78 -4.95
C ARG A 128 -46.43 12.23 -4.50
N LYS A 129 -47.48 11.77 -5.21
CA LYS A 129 -48.88 12.21 -4.99
C LYS A 129 -49.51 11.65 -3.71
N THR A 130 -48.95 10.59 -3.15
CA THR A 130 -49.44 9.99 -1.91
C THR A 130 -48.32 9.92 -0.89
N PHE A 131 -48.56 10.51 0.28
CA PHE A 131 -47.77 10.32 1.47
C PHE A 131 -48.40 9.21 2.30
N GLY A 132 -47.56 8.35 2.88
CA GLY A 132 -47.92 7.33 3.86
C GLY A 132 -46.83 7.28 4.92
#